data_AF-A0A377Z1S0-F1
#
_entry.id   AF-A0A377Z1S0-F1
#
_cell.length_a   1.000
_cell.length_b   1.000
_cell.length_c   1.000
_cell.angle_alpha   90.00
_cell.angle_beta   90.00
_cell.angle_gamma   90.00
#
_symmetry.space_group_name_H-M   'P 1'
#
loop_
_entity.id
_entity.type
_entity.pdbx_description
1 polymer ?
#
loop_
_entity_poly.entity_id
_entity_poly.type
_entity_poly.pdbx_seq_one_letter_code
_entity_poly.pdbx_strand_id
1 'polypeptide(L)'
;MPRAGLDEAQSRALIGKSVELARKAREAYLAENPQAGTLLVAGSVGRYGAFLATARSIAAIISAARQEFQAFHRPRVEALLDAGADLLACETLPSFAEIQALAALLQEYPRARAWYSFTLRDAEHLSDGTPLRE
;
A
#
# COMPACT_ATOMS: atom_id res chain seq x y z
N MET A 1 4.37 -7.95 11.43
CA MET A 1 5.12 -6.87 12.09
C MET A 1 6.15 -7.52 13.01
N PRO A 2 7.15 -8.23 12.44
CA PRO A 2 8.02 -9.12 13.21
C PRO A 2 8.90 -8.36 14.23
N ARG A 3 9.28 -7.11 13.94
CA ARG A 3 10.02 -6.25 14.90
C ARG A 3 9.24 -5.93 16.18
N ALA A 4 7.91 -6.00 16.12
CA ALA A 4 7.03 -5.81 17.28
C ALA A 4 6.64 -7.15 17.94
N GLY A 5 7.24 -8.27 17.52
CA GLY A 5 6.91 -9.60 18.03
C GLY A 5 5.57 -10.16 17.56
N LEU A 6 4.98 -9.58 16.51
CA LEU A 6 3.67 -9.98 15.99
C LEU A 6 3.79 -10.91 14.79
N ASP A 7 3.05 -12.01 14.84
CA ASP A 7 2.87 -12.92 13.70
C ASP A 7 2.06 -12.27 12.57
N GLU A 8 1.91 -12.99 11.47
CA GLU A 8 1.19 -12.51 10.30
C GLU A 8 -0.30 -12.24 10.60
N ALA A 9 -0.97 -13.14 11.31
CA ALA A 9 -2.40 -13.04 11.60
C ALA A 9 -2.70 -11.84 12.51
N GLN A 10 -1.90 -11.65 13.56
CA GLN A 10 -1.94 -10.49 14.45
C GLN A 10 -1.69 -9.19 13.67
N SER A 11 -0.75 -9.22 12.73
CA SER A 11 -0.44 -8.05 11.89
C SER A 11 -1.58 -7.70 10.96
N ARG A 12 -2.18 -8.70 10.30
CA ARG A 12 -3.36 -8.53 9.45
C ARG A 12 -4.53 -7.98 10.25
N ALA A 13 -4.75 -8.47 11.47
CA ALA A 13 -5.81 -7.97 12.36
C ALA A 13 -5.63 -6.47 12.69
N LEU A 14 -4.40 -6.02 12.99
CA LEU A 14 -4.12 -4.60 13.22
C LEU A 14 -4.27 -3.74 11.96
N ILE A 15 -3.87 -4.26 10.80
CA ILE A 15 -4.08 -3.58 9.51
C ILE A 15 -5.58 -3.40 9.27
N GLY A 16 -6.39 -4.45 9.43
CA GLY A 16 -7.84 -4.36 9.30
C GLY A 16 -8.47 -3.39 10.31
N LYS A 17 -7.95 -3.37 11.55
CA LYS A 17 -8.40 -2.44 12.59
C LYS A 17 -8.22 -0.97 12.20
N SER A 18 -7.19 -0.64 11.42
CA SER A 18 -6.99 0.74 10.93
C SER A 18 -8.13 1.19 10.01
N VAL A 19 -8.62 0.31 9.13
CA VAL A 19 -9.77 0.57 8.24
C VAL A 19 -11.06 0.64 9.06
N GLU A 20 -11.25 -0.27 10.03
CA GLU A 20 -12.42 -0.24 10.92
C GLU A 20 -12.53 1.10 11.65
N LEU A 21 -11.42 1.62 12.19
CA LEU A 21 -11.40 2.90 12.88
C LEU A 21 -11.76 4.07 11.95
N ALA A 22 -11.20 4.10 10.73
CA ALA A 22 -11.53 5.13 9.74
C ALA A 22 -13.00 5.08 9.32
N ARG A 23 -13.57 3.88 9.15
CA ARG A 23 -15.00 3.69 8.85
C ARG A 23 -15.90 4.14 9.98
N LYS A 24 -15.55 3.84 11.24
CA LYS A 24 -16.27 4.35 12.42
C LYS A 24 -16.26 5.87 12.50
N ALA A 25 -15.12 6.50 12.17
CA ALA A 25 -15.03 7.95 12.10
C ALA A 25 -15.95 8.53 11.00
N ARG A 26 -15.99 7.88 9.82
CA ARG A 26 -16.93 8.24 8.74
C ARG A 26 -18.39 8.12 9.19
N GLU A 27 -18.76 7.03 9.84
CA GLU A 27 -20.13 6.79 10.34
C GLU A 27 -20.55 7.83 11.37
N ALA A 28 -19.68 8.13 12.34
CA ALA A 28 -19.92 9.17 13.33
C ALA A 28 -20.11 10.55 12.67
N TYR A 29 -19.24 10.91 11.72
CA TYR A 29 -19.32 12.19 11.03
C TYR A 29 -20.61 12.32 10.19
N LEU A 30 -21.04 11.26 9.50
CA LEU A 30 -22.29 11.26 8.72
C LEU A 30 -23.54 11.32 9.62
N ALA A 31 -23.48 10.76 10.83
CA ALA A 31 -24.56 10.89 11.80
C ALA A 31 -24.75 12.35 12.26
N GLU A 32 -23.66 13.08 12.45
CA GLU A 32 -23.67 14.51 12.78
C GLU A 32 -23.96 15.40 11.56
N ASN A 33 -23.57 14.96 10.36
CA ASN A 33 -23.63 15.74 9.12
C ASN A 33 -24.29 14.94 7.98
N PRO A 34 -25.63 14.73 7.99
CA PRO A 34 -26.30 13.87 7.00
C PRO A 34 -26.18 14.35 5.54
N GLN A 35 -25.82 15.62 5.34
CA GLN A 35 -25.67 16.25 4.01
C GLN A 35 -24.23 16.27 3.49
N ALA A 36 -23.27 15.63 4.19
CA ALA A 36 -21.85 15.65 3.81
C ALA A 36 -21.52 14.92 2.49
N GLY A 37 -22.49 14.21 1.90
CA GLY A 37 -22.29 13.45 0.67
C GLY A 37 -21.43 12.20 0.89
N THR A 38 -20.79 11.74 -0.19
CA THR A 38 -19.98 10.50 -0.17
C THR A 38 -18.61 10.75 0.45
N LEU A 39 -18.25 9.95 1.45
CA LEU A 39 -16.93 9.95 2.10
C LEU A 39 -16.25 8.58 1.90
N LEU A 40 -14.97 8.61 1.52
CA LEU A 40 -14.18 7.42 1.20
C LEU A 40 -13.13 7.12 2.28
N VAL A 41 -12.78 5.85 2.41
CA VAL A 41 -11.69 5.32 3.22
C VAL A 41 -10.67 4.65 2.30
N ALA A 42 -9.48 5.22 2.21
CA ALA A 42 -8.37 4.64 1.45
C ALA A 42 -7.43 3.83 2.37
N GLY A 43 -7.19 2.56 2.04
CA GLY A 43 -6.24 1.72 2.75
C GLY A 43 -4.80 2.02 2.34
N SER A 44 -3.97 2.47 3.28
CA SER A 44 -2.57 2.83 3.01
C SER A 44 -1.70 1.62 2.68
N VAL A 45 -1.04 1.66 1.52
CA VAL A 45 -0.04 0.68 1.06
C VAL A 45 1.27 1.41 0.78
N GLY A 46 2.10 1.54 1.81
CA GLY A 46 3.43 2.16 1.71
C GLY A 46 4.51 1.23 1.12
N ARG A 47 5.60 1.84 0.64
CA ARG A 47 6.77 1.18 0.02
C ARG A 47 7.43 0.06 0.85
N TYR A 48 8.06 -0.88 0.15
CA TYR A 48 8.88 -1.96 0.67
C TYR A 48 10.04 -1.44 1.53
N GLY A 49 10.67 -0.34 1.12
CA GLY A 49 11.77 0.24 1.88
C GLY A 49 11.38 0.89 3.22
N ALA A 50 10.09 1.02 3.55
CA ALA A 50 9.66 1.35 4.92
C ALA A 50 9.86 0.15 5.87
N PHE A 51 9.98 -1.06 5.32
CA PHE A 51 10.25 -2.30 6.05
C PHE A 51 11.74 -2.64 6.12
N LEU A 52 12.53 -2.28 5.11
CA LEU A 52 13.98 -2.48 5.11
C LEU A 52 14.73 -1.37 5.85
N ALA A 53 15.07 -1.62 7.12
CA ALA A 53 16.15 -0.91 7.80
C ALA A 53 17.48 -1.67 7.75
N THR A 54 17.81 -2.30 6.61
CA THR A 54 19.12 -2.96 6.44
C THR A 54 19.56 -3.01 4.97
N ALA A 55 20.82 -2.67 4.74
CA ALA A 55 21.46 -2.55 3.43
C ALA A 55 21.62 -3.92 2.72
N ARG A 56 21.16 -4.02 1.48
CA ARG A 56 21.50 -5.10 0.52
C ARG A 56 22.10 -4.49 -0.75
N SER A 57 22.96 -5.26 -1.44
CA SER A 57 23.65 -4.81 -2.66
C SER A 57 22.76 -4.86 -3.91
N ILE A 58 23.02 -3.96 -4.86
CA ILE A 58 22.19 -3.61 -6.03
C ILE A 58 21.87 -4.79 -6.96
N ALA A 59 22.78 -5.76 -7.12
CA ALA A 59 22.60 -6.88 -8.06
C ALA A 59 21.61 -7.96 -7.59
N ALA A 60 21.49 -8.19 -6.27
CA ALA A 60 20.53 -9.14 -5.70
C ALA A 60 19.08 -8.60 -5.74
N ILE A 61 18.91 -7.29 -5.98
CA ILE A 61 17.63 -6.57 -5.98
C ILE A 61 16.86 -6.78 -7.29
N ILE A 62 17.51 -7.08 -8.42
CA ILE A 62 16.89 -6.91 -9.75
C ILE A 62 16.00 -8.10 -10.18
N SER A 63 16.38 -9.36 -9.94
CA SER A 63 15.62 -10.53 -10.44
C SER A 63 14.74 -11.23 -9.37
N ALA A 64 15.09 -11.16 -8.09
CA ALA A 64 14.27 -11.70 -6.99
C ALA A 64 13.14 -10.73 -6.58
N ALA A 65 13.19 -9.49 -7.07
CA ALA A 65 12.35 -8.37 -6.64
C ALA A 65 10.84 -8.60 -6.79
N ARG A 66 10.35 -9.07 -7.94
CA ARG A 66 8.91 -9.02 -8.20
C ARG A 66 8.11 -9.92 -7.26
N GLN A 67 8.45 -11.20 -7.17
CA GLN A 67 7.76 -12.13 -6.28
C GLN A 67 7.94 -11.74 -4.81
N GLU A 68 9.11 -11.22 -4.43
CA GLU A 68 9.38 -10.70 -3.09
C GLU A 68 8.50 -9.48 -2.77
N PHE A 69 8.40 -8.50 -3.67
CA PHE A 69 7.50 -7.35 -3.52
C PHE A 69 6.04 -7.77 -3.42
N GLN A 70 5.60 -8.73 -4.24
CA GLN A 70 4.24 -9.24 -4.18
C GLN A 70 3.98 -9.97 -2.86
N ALA A 71 4.88 -10.85 -2.42
CA ALA A 71 4.78 -11.56 -1.15
C ALA A 71 4.77 -10.59 0.04
N PHE A 72 5.53 -9.50 -0.04
CA PHE A 72 5.53 -8.45 0.96
C PHE A 72 4.21 -7.68 1.05
N HIS A 73 3.68 -7.24 -0.10
CA HIS A 73 2.48 -6.39 -0.14
C HIS A 73 1.19 -7.16 0.08
N ARG A 74 1.12 -8.42 -0.39
CA ARG A 74 -0.09 -9.24 -0.44
C ARG A 74 -0.83 -9.32 0.90
N PRO A 75 -0.19 -9.64 2.05
CA PRO A 75 -0.92 -9.73 3.32
C PRO A 75 -1.60 -8.43 3.74
N ARG A 76 -0.99 -7.28 3.44
CA ARG A 76 -1.56 -5.97 3.73
C ARG A 76 -2.71 -5.63 2.78
N VAL A 77 -2.51 -5.85 1.47
CA VAL A 77 -3.54 -5.63 0.46
C VAL A 77 -4.80 -6.42 0.80
N GLU A 78 -4.65 -7.71 1.09
CA GLU A 78 -5.76 -8.58 1.49
C GLU A 78 -6.45 -8.04 2.75
N ALA A 79 -5.70 -7.75 3.82
CA ALA A 79 -6.27 -7.26 5.06
C ALA A 79 -7.02 -5.91 4.92
N LEU A 80 -6.54 -5.01 4.06
CA LEU A 80 -7.21 -3.73 3.79
C LEU A 80 -8.50 -3.91 2.98
N LEU A 81 -8.47 -4.76 1.95
CA LEU A 81 -9.64 -5.06 1.12
C LEU A 81 -10.71 -5.81 1.91
N ASP A 82 -10.32 -6.82 2.69
CA ASP A 82 -11.21 -7.62 3.53
C ASP A 82 -11.89 -6.77 4.62
N ALA A 83 -11.18 -5.76 5.15
CA ALA A 83 -11.74 -4.81 6.11
C ALA A 83 -12.69 -3.77 5.48
N GLY A 84 -12.79 -3.75 4.15
CA GLY A 84 -13.71 -2.90 3.39
C GLY A 84 -13.19 -1.49 3.16
N ALA A 85 -11.89 -1.32 2.88
CA ALA A 85 -11.40 -0.08 2.29
C ALA A 85 -12.06 0.14 0.92
N ASP A 86 -12.48 1.37 0.62
CA ASP A 86 -13.15 1.70 -0.64
C ASP A 86 -12.16 1.66 -1.82
N LEU A 87 -10.89 1.96 -1.55
CA LEU A 87 -9.77 1.93 -2.47
C LEU A 87 -8.44 1.79 -1.71
N LEU A 88 -7.36 1.51 -2.43
CA LEU A 88 -6.00 1.44 -1.89
C LEU A 88 -5.19 2.69 -2.26
N ALA A 89 -4.47 3.22 -1.28
CA ALA A 89 -3.50 4.30 -1.47
C ALA A 89 -2.10 3.68 -1.61
N CYS A 90 -1.69 3.34 -2.83
CA CYS A 90 -0.34 2.86 -3.11
C CYS A 90 0.61 4.06 -3.15
N GLU A 91 1.27 4.35 -2.03
CA GLU A 91 1.80 5.69 -1.79
C GLU A 91 3.26 5.72 -1.35
N THR A 92 3.90 6.87 -1.58
CA THR A 92 5.32 7.11 -1.27
C THR A 92 6.22 6.08 -1.95
N LEU A 93 5.92 5.74 -3.21
CA LEU A 93 6.62 4.70 -3.96
C LEU A 93 7.85 5.28 -4.68
N PRO A 94 9.08 4.84 -4.36
CA PRO A 94 10.29 5.38 -4.96
C PRO A 94 10.81 4.57 -6.15
N SER A 95 10.32 3.34 -6.34
CA SER A 95 10.92 2.34 -7.23
C SER A 95 9.94 1.85 -8.29
N PHE A 96 10.35 1.92 -9.56
CA PHE A 96 9.55 1.44 -10.69
C PHE A 96 9.30 -0.07 -10.64
N ALA A 97 10.31 -0.85 -10.26
CA ALA A 97 10.17 -2.31 -10.13
C ALA A 97 9.13 -2.69 -9.06
N GLU A 98 9.08 -1.96 -7.95
CA GLU A 98 8.05 -2.14 -6.91
C GLU A 98 6.66 -1.75 -7.42
N ILE A 99 6.57 -0.60 -8.11
CA ILE A 99 5.31 -0.12 -8.72
C ILE A 99 4.75 -1.18 -9.67
N GLN A 100 5.57 -1.74 -10.57
CA GLN A 100 5.18 -2.79 -11.50
C GLN A 100 4.72 -4.07 -10.79
N ALA A 101 5.44 -4.48 -9.74
CA ALA A 101 5.08 -5.67 -8.97
C ALA A 101 3.73 -5.50 -8.25
N LEU A 102 3.49 -4.33 -7.65
CA LEU A 102 2.24 -4.00 -6.98
C LEU A 102 1.09 -3.85 -7.99
N ALA A 103 1.32 -3.21 -9.14
CA ALA A 103 0.32 -3.12 -10.22
C ALA A 103 -0.12 -4.50 -10.71
N ALA A 104 0.84 -5.41 -10.88
CA ALA A 104 0.54 -6.80 -11.24
C ALA A 104 -0.16 -7.58 -10.12
N LEU A 105 0.18 -7.34 -8.85
CA LEU A 105 -0.51 -7.94 -7.70
C LEU A 105 -1.98 -7.51 -7.67
N LEU A 106 -2.27 -6.23 -7.90
CA LEU A 106 -3.65 -5.73 -7.85
C LEU A 106 -4.54 -6.31 -8.97
N GLN A 107 -3.98 -6.83 -10.07
CA GLN A 107 -4.75 -7.55 -11.09
C GLN A 107 -5.39 -8.85 -10.55
N GLU A 108 -4.85 -9.42 -9.47
CA GLU A 108 -5.42 -10.61 -8.82
C GLU A 108 -6.69 -10.28 -8.01
N TYR A 109 -7.01 -9.00 -7.82
CA TYR A 109 -8.16 -8.52 -7.05
C TYR A 109 -9.06 -7.62 -7.92
N PRO A 110 -9.92 -8.17 -8.80
CA PRO A 110 -10.63 -7.39 -9.84
C PRO A 110 -11.52 -6.24 -9.35
N ARG A 111 -11.97 -6.31 -8.09
CA ARG A 111 -12.78 -5.26 -7.45
C ARG A 111 -11.93 -4.15 -6.83
N ALA A 112 -10.63 -4.37 -6.62
CA ALA A 112 -9.76 -3.38 -6.05
C ALA A 112 -9.66 -2.16 -6.98
N ARG A 113 -9.63 -0.99 -6.36
CA ARG A 113 -9.30 0.28 -7.01
C ARG A 113 -8.15 0.89 -6.22
N ALA A 114 -7.25 1.59 -6.90
CA ALA A 114 -6.11 2.20 -6.26
C ALA A 114 -5.68 3.47 -7.00
N TRP A 115 -5.09 4.41 -6.26
CA TRP A 115 -4.19 5.40 -6.86
C TRP A 115 -2.75 4.99 -6.61
N TYR A 116 -1.84 5.55 -7.41
CA TYR A 116 -0.41 5.46 -7.21
C TYR A 116 0.14 6.87 -6.97
N SER A 117 0.92 7.00 -5.90
CA SER A 117 1.61 8.24 -5.54
C SER A 117 3.10 7.96 -5.34
N PHE A 118 3.94 8.80 -5.94
CA PHE A 118 5.36 8.57 -6.11
C PHE A 118 6.20 9.56 -5.34
N THR A 119 7.38 9.14 -4.90
CA THR A 119 8.44 10.08 -4.50
C THR A 119 9.35 10.33 -5.69
N LEU A 120 9.70 11.60 -5.89
CA LEU A 120 10.44 12.04 -7.08
C LEU A 120 11.87 12.44 -6.73
N ARG A 121 12.77 12.26 -7.69
CA ARG A 121 14.13 12.82 -7.64
C ARG A 121 14.11 14.29 -8.09
N ASP A 122 13.35 14.54 -9.15
CA ASP A 122 13.16 15.83 -9.80
C ASP A 122 11.80 15.82 -10.52
N ALA A 123 11.50 16.86 -11.31
CA ALA A 123 10.19 17.00 -11.96
C ALA A 123 9.86 15.91 -13.00
N GLU A 124 10.85 15.16 -13.48
CA GLU A 124 10.70 14.23 -14.61
C GLU A 124 11.04 12.77 -14.24
N HIS A 125 11.53 12.50 -13.02
CA HIS A 125 12.01 11.18 -12.62
C HIS A 125 11.51 10.74 -11.23
N LEU A 126 11.22 9.44 -11.11
CA LEU A 126 11.08 8.74 -9.83
C LEU A 126 12.38 8.84 -9.00
N SER A 127 12.29 8.61 -7.70
CA SER A 127 13.46 8.60 -6.80
C SER A 127 14.57 7.64 -7.27
N ASP A 128 14.22 6.47 -7.84
CA ASP A 128 15.19 5.52 -8.38
C ASP A 128 15.85 5.97 -9.70
N GLY A 129 15.43 7.11 -10.27
CA GLY A 129 15.95 7.66 -11.52
C GLY A 129 15.16 7.26 -12.77
N THR A 130 14.11 6.45 -12.65
CA THR A 130 13.25 6.09 -13.78
C THR A 130 12.47 7.31 -14.28
N PRO A 131 12.47 7.62 -15.58
CA PRO A 131 11.65 8.71 -16.13
C PRO A 131 10.14 8.47 -15.90
N LEU A 132 9.38 9.51 -15.57
CA LEU A 132 7.93 9.43 -15.33
C LEU A 132 7.09 9.05 -16.56
N ARG A 133 7.69 9.07 -17.76
CA ARG A 133 7.03 8.70 -19.02
C ARG A 133 6.97 7.19 -19.26
N GLU A 134 7.75 6.40 -18.52
CA GLU A 134 7.75 4.92 -18.55
C GLU A 134 6.59 4.35 -17.71
#